data_AF-A0A7S0ZRI5-F1
#
_entry.id   AF-A0A7S0ZRI5-F1
#
_cell.length_a   1.000
_cell.length_b   1.000
_cell.length_c   1.000
_cell.angle_alpha   90.00
_cell.angle_beta   90.00
_cell.angle_gamma   90.00
#
_symmetry.space_group_name_H-M   'P 1'
#
loop_
_entity.id
_entity.type
_entity.pdbx_description
1 polymer ?
#
loop_
_entity_poly.entity_id
_entity_poly.type
_entity_poly.pdbx_seq_one_letter_code
_entity_poly.pdbx_strand_id
1 'polypeptide(L)'
;AGQDDNPGSDSCALRFGADGQQVMHDAFEIILIFGGVPCRTPSRSAVRSWVFFVLCGRAVCLATCITRLVYAHGPSYTDFHSCLGMVLVHTYIFYAPFRLNRALRSDAILKMLATLQGGTAAELGHRLHKHTFRVAVIIFALVAVASALAYVAFLPLFFHPGYVGQDAELWDMAFGWVSGLVFMFLIPSILASFLASFALMYLLLHLGNMQLEVSFDQIHPNVAELGLHRFYAIAHVKPLTLANAALTKFNLAWNVGVRNYHFIQREIAAAQVVGVLTASVGLTAPLGLLLRGYAFDETVHWANVVRLFVVWLAAGSLQVLGIFLPALHSTEAMCRLRWAAGQVVPDNPMHRVFFTQIYDASPLTCFVAWVLPASRPTALALVALVGGSLVPFLYLDCYGVRLVDVLSDHALATAGATGDTAPLARLAAVTGFMTLLLLLYGYSLVMHRVADWRAQEAEAVTDDVAVPMEGLL
;
A
#
# COMPACT_ATOMS: atom_id res chain seq x y z
N ALA A 1 28.13 39.54 2.85
CA ALA A 1 28.39 38.96 1.51
C ALA A 1 27.80 37.55 1.55
N GLY A 2 26.53 37.36 1.24
CA GLY A 2 25.90 37.74 -0.02
C GLY A 2 26.12 36.59 -1.00
N GLN A 3 25.67 35.40 -0.62
CA GLN A 3 25.62 34.25 -1.50
C GLN A 3 24.16 34.13 -1.91
N ASP A 4 23.89 34.53 -3.14
CA ASP A 4 22.60 34.39 -3.78
C ASP A 4 22.19 32.92 -3.74
N ASP A 5 21.32 32.59 -2.78
CA ASP A 5 20.49 31.39 -2.81
C ASP A 5 19.59 31.53 -4.04
N ASN A 6 20.10 31.09 -5.19
CA ASN A 6 19.35 31.04 -6.42
C ASN A 6 18.20 30.03 -6.21
N PRO A 7 16.92 30.46 -6.04
CA PRO A 7 15.82 29.56 -5.66
C PRO A 7 15.41 28.62 -6.80
N GLY A 8 16.09 28.70 -7.96
CA GLY A 8 15.77 27.96 -9.17
C GLY A 8 16.31 26.52 -9.24
N SER A 9 17.08 26.05 -8.24
CA SER A 9 17.70 24.70 -8.28
C SER A 9 17.01 23.62 -7.44
N ASP A 10 15.83 23.92 -6.86
CA ASP A 10 14.97 22.92 -6.21
C ASP A 10 14.25 22.02 -7.24
N SER A 11 15.03 21.39 -8.12
CA SER A 11 14.62 20.56 -9.27
C SER A 11 13.95 19.23 -8.92
N CYS A 12 13.53 19.05 -7.67
CA CYS A 12 13.01 17.76 -7.18
C CYS A 12 11.54 17.80 -6.73
N ALA A 13 10.87 18.96 -6.79
CA ALA A 13 9.44 19.05 -6.56
C ALA A 13 8.68 18.47 -7.77
N LEU A 14 7.70 17.58 -7.54
CA LEU A 14 6.82 17.11 -8.61
C LEU A 14 5.96 18.27 -9.09
N ARG A 15 6.15 18.65 -10.35
CA ARG A 15 5.46 19.75 -11.00
C ARG A 15 4.79 19.28 -12.28
N PHE A 16 3.69 19.93 -12.65
CA PHE A 16 3.00 19.68 -13.91
C PHE A 16 2.62 21.02 -14.58
N GLY A 17 2.36 20.95 -15.88
CA GLY A 17 2.04 22.11 -16.71
C GLY A 17 3.23 23.02 -17.01
N ALA A 18 3.05 23.92 -17.99
CA ALA A 18 4.07 24.88 -18.43
C ALA A 18 4.48 25.85 -17.31
N ASP A 19 3.56 26.17 -16.40
CA ASP A 19 3.79 27.06 -15.26
C ASP A 19 4.49 26.37 -14.06
N GLY A 20 4.71 25.05 -14.15
CA GLY A 20 5.38 24.29 -13.11
C GLY A 20 4.63 24.24 -11.77
N GLN A 21 3.30 24.06 -11.82
CA GLN A 21 2.46 23.96 -10.63
C GLN A 21 2.83 22.73 -9.79
N GLN A 22 2.93 22.90 -8.47
CA GLN A 22 3.30 21.82 -7.56
C GLN A 22 2.15 20.83 -7.35
N VAL A 23 2.44 19.55 -7.54
CA VAL A 23 1.48 18.44 -7.33
C VAL A 23 1.10 18.32 -5.85
N MET A 24 2.07 18.49 -4.95
CA MET A 24 1.92 18.25 -3.51
C MET A 24 2.12 19.54 -2.73
N HIS A 25 1.35 19.71 -1.67
CA HIS A 25 1.55 20.77 -0.68
C HIS A 25 2.72 20.42 0.25
N ASP A 26 3.49 21.40 0.72
CA ASP A 26 4.68 21.20 1.57
C ASP A 26 4.40 20.38 2.83
N ALA A 27 3.29 20.67 3.52
CA ALA A 27 2.81 19.87 4.67
C ALA A 27 2.72 18.36 4.37
N PHE A 28 2.35 17.97 3.15
CA PHE A 28 2.29 16.57 2.74
C PHE A 28 3.70 15.98 2.60
N GLU A 29 4.63 16.73 2.01
CA GLU A 29 6.03 16.30 1.91
C GLU A 29 6.70 16.16 3.29
N ILE A 30 6.37 17.05 4.23
CA ILE A 30 6.88 16.96 5.61
C ILE A 30 6.47 15.64 6.25
N ILE A 31 5.23 15.18 6.06
CA ILE A 31 4.76 13.89 6.60
C ILE A 31 5.51 12.74 5.97
N LEU A 32 5.74 12.79 4.67
CA LEU A 32 6.49 11.76 3.97
C LEU A 32 7.92 11.68 4.50
N ILE A 33 8.59 12.83 4.67
CA ILE A 33 9.93 12.91 5.27
C ILE A 33 9.93 12.42 6.73
N PHE A 34 8.96 12.86 7.52
CA PHE A 34 8.80 12.44 8.92
C PHE A 34 8.62 10.92 9.02
N GLY A 35 7.82 10.38 8.11
CA GLY A 35 7.65 8.96 7.85
C GLY A 35 8.72 8.37 6.95
N GLY A 36 9.96 8.87 6.93
CA GLY A 36 11.12 8.21 6.31
C GLY A 36 11.02 7.94 4.81
N VAL A 37 10.15 8.63 4.08
CA VAL A 37 9.99 8.51 2.63
C VAL A 37 10.76 9.64 1.95
N PRO A 38 11.75 9.33 1.09
CA PRO A 38 12.55 10.36 0.43
C PRO A 38 11.78 11.00 -0.74
N CYS A 39 11.07 12.11 -0.47
CA CYS A 39 10.23 12.79 -1.46
C CYS A 39 10.91 13.90 -2.26
N ARG A 40 12.07 14.38 -1.81
CA ARG A 40 13.02 15.20 -2.57
C ARG A 40 14.44 14.66 -2.34
N THR A 41 15.38 14.90 -3.25
CA THR A 41 16.82 14.76 -2.92
C THR A 41 17.07 15.74 -1.79
N PRO A 42 17.32 15.31 -0.55
CA PRO A 42 17.26 16.25 0.55
C PRO A 42 18.46 17.18 0.43
N SER A 43 18.23 18.47 0.20
CA SER A 43 19.30 19.47 0.09
C SER A 43 20.04 19.59 1.42
N ARG A 44 19.38 19.29 2.54
CA ARG A 44 19.91 19.36 3.90
C ARG A 44 20.35 17.99 4.43
N SER A 45 21.58 17.93 4.96
CA SER A 45 22.16 16.73 5.59
C SER A 45 21.25 16.13 6.67
N ALA A 46 20.66 16.98 7.53
CA ALA A 46 19.78 16.56 8.62
C ALA A 46 18.56 15.75 8.14
N VAL A 47 17.97 16.10 6.99
CA VAL A 47 16.82 15.38 6.43
C VAL A 47 17.24 14.00 5.92
N ARG A 48 18.44 13.88 5.30
CA ARG A 48 18.98 12.57 4.89
C ARG A 48 19.23 11.68 6.09
N SER A 49 19.86 12.23 7.14
CA SER A 49 20.14 11.51 8.38
C SER A 49 18.86 11.03 9.06
N TRP A 50 17.82 11.87 9.10
CA TRP A 50 16.52 11.49 9.63
C TRP A 50 15.87 10.35 8.84
N VAL A 51 15.79 10.48 7.51
CA VAL A 51 15.21 9.43 6.65
C VAL A 51 15.97 8.12 6.83
N PHE A 52 17.31 8.17 6.86
CA PHE A 52 18.15 6.99 7.11
C PHE A 52 17.86 6.37 8.48
N PHE A 53 17.82 7.20 9.54
CA PHE A 53 17.51 6.75 10.89
C PHE A 53 16.15 6.04 10.98
N VAL A 54 15.11 6.62 10.37
CA VAL A 54 13.77 6.04 10.35
C VAL A 54 13.72 4.74 9.54
N LEU A 55 14.48 4.62 8.44
CA LEU A 55 14.58 3.38 7.65
C LEU A 55 15.29 2.27 8.44
N CYS A 56 16.41 2.58 9.10
CA CYS A 56 17.08 1.65 10.01
C CYS A 56 16.15 1.23 11.15
N GLY A 57 15.40 2.17 11.72
CA GLY A 57 14.40 1.90 12.75
C GLY A 57 13.36 0.87 12.33
N ARG A 58 12.80 0.98 11.12
CA ARG A 58 11.87 -0.02 10.58
C ARG A 58 12.51 -1.38 10.38
N ALA A 59 13.74 -1.40 9.85
CA ALA A 59 14.46 -2.65 9.63
C ALA A 59 14.70 -3.37 10.96
N VAL A 60 15.10 -2.64 12.01
CA VAL A 60 15.23 -3.16 13.37
C VAL A 60 13.87 -3.66 13.88
N CYS A 61 12.79 -2.88 13.76
CA CYS A 61 11.47 -3.31 14.21
C CYS A 61 10.98 -4.59 13.50
N LEU A 62 11.22 -4.70 12.18
CA LEU A 62 10.92 -5.90 11.41
C LEU A 62 11.76 -7.09 11.89
N ALA A 63 13.07 -6.91 12.08
CA ALA A 63 13.95 -7.94 12.59
C ALA A 63 13.51 -8.41 13.99
N THR A 64 13.15 -7.49 14.89
CA THR A 64 12.60 -7.80 16.22
C THR A 64 11.29 -8.58 16.14
N CYS A 65 10.41 -8.28 15.17
CA CYS A 65 9.19 -9.06 14.97
C CYS A 65 9.48 -10.46 14.42
N ILE A 66 10.48 -10.60 13.54
CA ILE A 66 10.91 -11.90 13.02
C ILE A 66 11.57 -12.74 14.12
N THR A 67 12.43 -12.15 14.95
CA THR A 67 13.06 -12.88 16.05
C THR A 67 12.01 -13.38 17.04
N ARG A 68 10.93 -12.64 17.30
CA ARG A 68 9.80 -13.12 18.12
C ARG A 68 9.07 -14.34 17.56
N LEU A 69 9.10 -14.57 16.24
CA LEU A 69 8.57 -15.82 15.67
C LEU A 69 9.45 -17.02 16.01
N VAL A 70 10.77 -16.80 16.09
CA VAL A 70 11.75 -17.82 16.42
C VAL A 70 11.80 -18.06 17.93
N TYR A 71 11.80 -16.98 18.70
CA TYR A 71 11.83 -16.97 20.17
C TYR A 71 10.40 -16.83 20.70
N ALA A 72 9.69 -17.95 20.69
CA ALA A 72 8.27 -18.05 21.07
C ALA A 72 8.02 -18.03 22.59
N HIS A 73 8.64 -17.09 23.31
CA HIS A 73 8.52 -16.95 24.76
C HIS A 73 8.63 -15.48 25.22
N GLY A 74 8.24 -15.24 26.47
CA GLY A 74 8.35 -13.94 27.15
C GLY A 74 7.11 -13.03 27.04
N PRO A 75 7.04 -11.95 27.85
CA PRO A 75 5.86 -11.09 28.00
C PRO A 75 5.36 -10.41 26.71
N SER A 76 6.25 -10.26 25.72
CA SER A 76 5.91 -9.62 24.46
C SER A 76 5.47 -10.58 23.36
N TYR A 77 5.67 -11.89 23.56
CA TYR A 77 5.11 -12.94 22.72
C TYR A 77 3.63 -13.14 23.08
N THR A 78 2.78 -13.30 22.06
CA THR A 78 1.34 -13.52 22.25
C THR A 78 0.99 -14.90 21.77
N ASP A 79 1.02 -15.05 20.45
CA ASP A 79 0.86 -16.30 19.75
C ASP A 79 1.50 -16.16 18.37
N PHE A 80 1.71 -17.30 17.71
CA PHE A 80 2.34 -17.33 16.40
C PHE A 80 1.60 -16.46 15.36
N HIS A 81 0.26 -16.44 15.36
CA HIS A 81 -0.50 -15.69 14.37
C HIS A 81 -0.41 -14.18 14.58
N SER A 82 -0.53 -13.71 15.82
CA SER A 82 -0.36 -12.28 16.12
C SER A 82 1.06 -11.81 15.80
N CYS A 83 2.08 -12.60 16.13
CA CYS A 83 3.47 -12.31 15.78
C CYS A 83 3.68 -12.29 14.25
N LEU A 84 3.10 -13.24 13.52
CA LEU A 84 3.17 -13.27 12.05
C LEU A 84 2.46 -12.06 11.45
N GLY A 85 1.32 -11.66 12.02
CA GLY A 85 0.63 -10.42 11.66
C GLY A 85 1.52 -9.20 11.83
N MET A 86 2.24 -9.09 12.94
CA MET A 86 3.16 -7.98 13.17
C MET A 86 4.30 -7.96 12.17
N VAL A 87 4.83 -9.12 11.76
CA VAL A 87 5.81 -9.22 10.67
C VAL A 87 5.23 -8.72 9.35
N LEU A 88 3.98 -9.09 9.03
CA LEU A 88 3.30 -8.61 7.82
C LEU A 88 3.06 -7.09 7.86
N VAL A 89 2.64 -6.53 9.00
CA VAL A 89 2.49 -5.08 9.19
C VAL A 89 3.82 -4.35 8.95
N HIS A 90 4.90 -4.81 9.57
CA HIS A 90 6.20 -4.19 9.43
C HIS A 90 6.77 -4.35 8.01
N THR A 91 6.49 -5.47 7.35
CA THR A 91 6.82 -5.68 5.94
C THR A 91 6.08 -4.66 5.07
N TYR A 92 4.77 -4.43 5.31
CA TYR A 92 4.00 -3.41 4.60
C TYR A 92 4.60 -2.01 4.81
N ILE A 93 4.87 -1.61 6.06
CA ILE A 93 5.43 -0.29 6.40
C ILE A 93 6.81 -0.07 5.79
N PHE A 94 7.62 -1.13 5.68
CA PHE A 94 8.93 -1.05 5.03
C PHE A 94 8.79 -0.95 3.51
N TYR A 95 7.93 -1.78 2.91
CA TYR A 95 7.84 -1.97 1.47
C TYR A 95 6.98 -0.93 0.73
N ALA A 96 5.76 -0.70 1.20
CA ALA A 96 4.75 0.06 0.48
C ALA A 96 5.16 1.53 0.22
N PRO A 97 5.64 2.30 1.21
CA PRO A 97 6.03 3.70 0.97
C PRO A 97 7.15 3.81 -0.07
N PHE A 98 8.13 2.90 -0.02
CA PHE A 98 9.25 2.89 -0.97
C PHE A 98 8.77 2.59 -2.40
N ARG A 99 7.95 1.54 -2.57
CA ARG A 99 7.41 1.17 -3.88
C ARG A 99 6.53 2.29 -4.46
N LEU A 100 5.63 2.86 -3.65
CA LEU A 100 4.72 3.91 -4.10
C LEU A 100 5.47 5.21 -4.44
N ASN A 101 6.46 5.60 -3.63
CA ASN A 101 7.29 6.75 -3.93
C ASN A 101 8.15 6.54 -5.19
N ARG A 102 8.66 5.32 -5.41
CA ARG A 102 9.36 4.96 -6.66
C ARG A 102 8.43 5.07 -7.86
N ALA A 103 7.19 4.59 -7.75
CA ALA A 103 6.20 4.69 -8.82
C ALA A 103 5.89 6.16 -9.15
N LEU A 104 5.68 6.99 -8.11
CA LEU A 104 5.42 8.42 -8.23
C LEU A 104 6.56 9.18 -8.94
N ARG A 105 7.80 8.68 -8.80
CA ARG A 105 9.01 9.24 -9.40
C ARG A 105 9.45 8.53 -10.69
N SER A 106 8.63 7.63 -11.21
CA SER A 106 8.96 6.91 -12.44
C SER A 106 8.92 7.84 -13.65
N ASP A 107 9.72 7.55 -14.66
CA ASP A 107 9.75 8.31 -15.93
C ASP A 107 8.36 8.37 -16.58
N ALA A 108 7.54 7.33 -16.42
CA ALA A 108 6.18 7.29 -16.91
C ALA A 108 5.31 8.39 -16.26
N ILE A 109 5.36 8.51 -14.92
CA ILE A 109 4.63 9.57 -14.20
C ILE A 109 5.21 10.95 -14.54
N LEU A 110 6.53 11.11 -14.58
CA LEU A 110 7.15 12.40 -14.92
C LEU A 110 6.77 12.86 -16.33
N LYS A 111 6.78 11.95 -17.32
CA LYS A 111 6.30 12.22 -18.68
C LYS A 111 4.81 12.57 -18.69
N MET A 112 3.99 11.83 -17.94
CA MET A 112 2.56 12.12 -17.81
C MET A 112 2.34 13.53 -17.24
N LEU A 113 3.00 13.90 -16.14
CA LEU A 113 2.91 15.23 -15.53
C LEU A 113 3.34 16.34 -16.50
N ALA A 114 4.36 16.10 -17.32
CA ALA A 114 4.78 17.06 -18.35
C ALA A 114 3.72 17.29 -19.45
N THR A 115 2.86 16.29 -19.70
CA THR A 115 1.78 16.38 -20.70
C THR A 115 0.49 16.99 -20.15
N LEU A 116 0.35 17.15 -18.83
CA LEU A 116 -0.83 17.75 -18.21
C LEU A 116 -0.82 19.27 -18.43
N GLN A 117 -1.62 19.73 -19.37
CA GLN A 117 -1.77 21.14 -19.74
C GLN A 117 -3.26 21.46 -19.97
N GLY A 118 -3.61 22.75 -20.03
CA GLY A 118 -4.98 23.22 -20.22
C GLY A 118 -5.71 23.58 -18.93
N GLY A 119 -6.92 24.13 -19.08
CA GLY A 119 -7.78 24.61 -18.01
C GLY A 119 -8.23 23.48 -17.07
N THR A 120 -8.50 22.28 -17.60
CA THR A 120 -8.85 21.11 -16.78
C THR A 120 -7.67 20.71 -15.90
N ALA A 121 -6.45 20.66 -16.46
CA ALA A 121 -5.25 20.34 -15.69
C ALA A 121 -4.98 21.37 -14.58
N ALA A 122 -5.11 22.67 -14.88
CA ALA A 122 -4.91 23.73 -13.88
C ALA A 122 -5.96 23.66 -12.74
N GLU A 123 -7.23 23.43 -13.07
CA GLU A 123 -8.30 23.29 -12.09
C GLU A 123 -8.09 22.08 -11.17
N LEU A 124 -7.84 20.90 -11.76
CA LEU A 124 -7.62 19.67 -11.00
C LEU A 124 -6.35 19.73 -10.17
N GLY A 125 -5.31 20.36 -10.71
CA GLY A 125 -4.06 20.64 -10.04
C GLY A 125 -4.20 21.45 -8.76
N HIS A 126 -4.92 22.58 -8.83
CA HIS A 126 -5.21 23.41 -7.66
C HIS A 126 -6.02 22.66 -6.60
N ARG A 127 -7.02 21.88 -7.03
CA ARG A 127 -7.81 21.03 -6.13
C ARG A 127 -6.93 19.99 -5.46
N LEU A 128 -6.08 19.29 -6.21
CA LEU A 128 -5.17 18.27 -5.70
C LEU A 128 -4.23 18.85 -4.66
N HIS A 129 -3.60 20.00 -4.93
CA HIS A 129 -2.73 20.68 -3.98
C HIS A 129 -3.46 20.95 -2.65
N LYS A 130 -4.67 21.51 -2.69
CA LYS A 130 -5.50 21.74 -1.49
C LYS A 130 -5.91 20.44 -0.78
N HIS A 131 -6.19 19.38 -1.54
CA HIS A 131 -6.50 18.07 -0.97
C HIS A 131 -5.30 17.46 -0.25
N THR A 132 -4.08 17.55 -0.80
CA THR A 132 -2.87 17.03 -0.14
C THR A 132 -2.59 17.73 1.19
N PHE A 133 -2.88 19.03 1.30
CA PHE A 133 -2.84 19.74 2.59
C PHE A 133 -3.83 19.16 3.62
N ARG A 134 -5.10 18.96 3.24
CA ARG A 134 -6.11 18.40 4.15
C ARG A 134 -5.76 16.97 4.58
N VAL A 135 -5.32 16.15 3.64
CA VAL A 135 -4.84 14.78 3.90
C VAL A 135 -3.67 14.83 4.87
N ALA A 136 -2.74 15.78 4.70
CA ALA A 136 -1.62 15.94 5.61
C ALA A 136 -2.09 16.25 7.05
N VAL A 137 -2.99 17.22 7.22
CA VAL A 137 -3.55 17.56 8.55
C VAL A 137 -4.22 16.35 9.21
N ILE A 138 -5.02 15.60 8.45
CA ILE A 138 -5.69 14.38 8.94
C ILE A 138 -4.64 13.34 9.38
N ILE A 139 -3.61 13.11 8.57
CA ILE A 139 -2.56 12.14 8.89
C ILE A 139 -1.81 12.56 10.15
N PHE A 140 -1.45 13.84 10.32
CA PHE A 140 -0.81 14.30 11.55
C PHE A 140 -1.66 14.00 12.80
N ALA A 141 -2.97 14.28 12.73
CA ALA A 141 -3.89 13.99 13.82
C ALA A 141 -3.97 12.48 14.11
N LEU A 142 -4.09 11.66 13.05
CA LEU A 142 -4.14 10.20 13.18
C LEU A 142 -2.84 9.63 13.73
N VAL A 143 -1.68 10.12 13.31
CA VAL A 143 -0.38 9.72 13.85
C VAL A 143 -0.31 10.02 15.34
N ALA A 144 -0.72 11.22 15.78
CA ALA A 144 -0.68 11.58 17.19
C ALA A 144 -1.56 10.64 18.04
N VAL A 145 -2.81 10.42 17.62
CA VAL A 145 -3.76 9.54 18.32
C VAL A 145 -3.27 8.09 18.33
N ALA A 146 -2.87 7.57 17.17
CA ALA A 146 -2.39 6.20 17.05
C ALA A 146 -1.09 5.95 17.81
N SER A 147 -0.19 6.95 17.89
CA SER A 147 1.04 6.85 18.70
C SER A 147 0.71 6.77 20.18
N ALA A 148 -0.20 7.62 20.67
CA ALA A 148 -0.64 7.58 22.06
C ALA A 148 -1.25 6.21 22.42
N LEU A 149 -2.13 5.69 21.56
CA LEU A 149 -2.72 4.36 21.74
C LEU A 149 -1.67 3.25 21.71
N ALA A 150 -0.70 3.33 20.79
CA ALA A 150 0.39 2.36 20.68
C ALA A 150 1.29 2.38 21.93
N TYR A 151 1.60 3.56 22.48
CA TYR A 151 2.36 3.64 23.73
C TYR A 151 1.62 2.99 24.90
N VAL A 152 0.32 3.28 25.06
CA VAL A 152 -0.50 2.66 26.12
C VAL A 152 -0.56 1.14 25.96
N ALA A 153 -0.69 0.64 24.73
CA ALA A 153 -0.90 -0.78 24.47
C ALA A 153 0.39 -1.62 24.50
N PHE A 154 1.54 -1.08 24.11
CA PHE A 154 2.76 -1.87 23.89
C PHE A 154 3.92 -1.50 24.81
N LEU A 155 4.04 -0.23 25.24
CA LEU A 155 5.18 0.20 26.05
C LEU A 155 5.28 -0.57 27.38
N PRO A 156 4.19 -0.85 28.12
CA PRO A 156 4.24 -1.65 29.35
C PRO A 156 4.78 -3.07 29.14
N LEU A 157 4.63 -3.64 27.93
CA LEU A 157 5.09 -5.00 27.63
C LEU A 157 6.61 -5.08 27.49
N PHE A 158 7.25 -4.01 27.02
CA PHE A 158 8.71 -3.95 26.89
C PHE A 158 9.41 -3.68 28.22
N PHE A 159 8.75 -2.94 29.11
CA PHE A 159 9.23 -2.64 30.46
C PHE A 159 8.58 -3.54 31.53
N HIS A 160 8.06 -4.70 31.11
CA HIS A 160 7.52 -5.70 32.03
C HIS A 160 8.64 -6.25 32.94
N PRO A 161 8.37 -6.58 34.22
CA PRO A 161 9.38 -7.13 35.13
C PRO A 161 10.10 -8.38 34.59
N GLY A 162 9.43 -9.18 33.75
CA GLY A 162 10.06 -10.32 33.07
C GLY A 162 11.17 -9.95 32.06
N TYR A 163 11.24 -8.70 31.62
CA TYR A 163 12.34 -8.21 30.78
C TYR A 163 13.30 -7.31 31.55
N VAL A 164 12.82 -6.40 32.39
CA VAL A 164 13.67 -5.36 33.03
C VAL A 164 13.80 -5.51 34.55
N GLY A 165 13.27 -6.59 35.11
CA GLY A 165 13.35 -6.90 36.54
C GLY A 165 14.74 -7.37 36.96
N GLN A 166 14.95 -7.46 38.28
CA GLN A 166 16.23 -7.84 38.87
C GLN A 166 16.63 -9.28 38.55
N ASP A 167 15.66 -10.15 38.30
CA ASP A 167 15.85 -11.57 37.99
C ASP A 167 15.88 -11.87 36.49
N ALA A 168 15.77 -10.85 35.62
CA ALA A 168 15.77 -11.05 34.18
C ALA A 168 17.17 -11.39 33.67
N GLU A 169 17.25 -12.33 32.72
CA GLU A 169 18.52 -12.64 32.06
C GLU A 169 19.04 -11.42 31.27
N LEU A 170 20.37 -11.34 31.08
CA LEU A 170 20.99 -10.21 30.37
C LEU A 170 20.38 -9.99 28.97
N TRP A 171 20.03 -11.08 28.27
CA TRP A 171 19.41 -11.02 26.95
C TRP A 171 18.00 -10.46 27.00
N ASP A 172 17.21 -10.82 28.00
CA ASP A 172 15.85 -10.31 28.22
C ASP A 172 15.87 -8.82 28.60
N MET A 173 16.82 -8.42 29.45
CA MET A 173 17.06 -7.01 29.78
C MET A 173 17.46 -6.19 28.56
N ALA A 174 18.41 -6.69 27.78
CA ALA A 174 18.84 -6.02 26.55
C ALA A 174 17.66 -5.91 25.57
N PHE A 175 16.88 -6.97 25.40
CA PHE A 175 15.70 -6.97 24.54
C PHE A 175 14.65 -5.95 24.98
N GLY A 176 14.29 -5.92 26.26
CA GLY A 176 13.29 -5.01 26.83
C GLY A 176 13.68 -3.55 26.66
N TRP A 177 14.91 -3.18 27.08
CA TRP A 177 15.40 -1.81 26.99
C TRP A 177 15.58 -1.34 25.54
N VAL A 178 16.26 -2.13 24.69
CA VAL A 178 16.50 -1.74 23.30
C VAL A 178 15.19 -1.62 22.53
N SER A 179 14.32 -2.63 22.64
CA SER A 179 13.05 -2.61 21.92
C SER A 179 12.10 -1.54 22.46
N GLY A 180 12.07 -1.31 23.77
CA GLY A 180 11.27 -0.27 24.40
C GLY A 180 11.69 1.14 23.98
N LEU A 181 12.99 1.43 23.94
CA LEU A 181 13.51 2.73 23.48
C LEU A 181 13.28 2.93 21.98
N VAL A 182 13.56 1.92 21.16
CA VAL A 182 13.26 1.94 19.71
C VAL A 182 11.77 2.22 19.49
N PHE A 183 10.89 1.51 20.20
CA PHE A 183 9.45 1.72 20.12
C PHE A 183 9.05 3.14 20.54
N MET A 184 9.60 3.63 21.65
CA MET A 184 9.33 4.97 22.17
C MET A 184 9.65 6.07 21.14
N PHE A 185 10.80 6.02 20.49
CA PHE A 185 11.21 7.09 19.57
C PHE A 185 10.69 6.94 18.14
N LEU A 186 10.49 5.72 17.64
CA LEU A 186 10.24 5.50 16.22
C LEU A 186 8.77 5.25 15.87
N ILE A 187 7.90 4.94 16.83
CA ILE A 187 6.48 4.65 16.55
C ILE A 187 5.75 5.77 15.82
N PRO A 188 5.90 7.05 16.18
CA PRO A 188 5.26 8.13 15.44
C PRO A 188 5.68 8.17 13.96
N SER A 189 6.96 7.95 13.68
CA SER A 189 7.50 7.93 12.31
C SER A 189 7.10 6.66 11.54
N ILE A 190 7.00 5.52 12.21
CA ILE A 190 6.50 4.26 11.64
C ILE A 190 5.02 4.41 11.25
N LEU A 191 4.20 4.97 12.14
CA LEU A 191 2.78 5.24 11.89
C LEU A 191 2.57 6.31 10.81
N ALA A 192 3.40 7.35 10.78
CA ALA A 192 3.38 8.33 9.70
C ALA A 192 3.67 7.67 8.36
N SER A 193 4.60 6.73 8.30
CA SER A 193 4.90 6.00 7.07
C SER A 193 3.80 5.04 6.65
N PHE A 194 3.17 4.38 7.61
CA PHE A 194 2.00 3.55 7.37
C PHE A 194 0.89 4.36 6.70
N LEU A 195 0.51 5.49 7.30
CA LEU A 195 -0.52 6.38 6.79
C LEU A 195 -0.13 7.08 5.48
N ALA A 196 1.14 7.45 5.31
CA ALA A 196 1.69 7.98 4.08
C ALA A 196 1.48 7.04 2.89
N SER A 197 1.52 5.72 3.11
CA SER A 197 1.30 4.74 2.03
C SER A 197 -0.11 4.88 1.44
N PHE A 198 -1.13 5.07 2.27
CA PHE A 198 -2.50 5.30 1.81
C PHE A 198 -2.62 6.59 1.02
N ALA A 199 -1.96 7.65 1.47
CA ALA A 199 -2.01 8.92 0.78
C ALA A 199 -1.23 8.91 -0.55
N LEU A 200 -0.11 8.19 -0.62
CA LEU A 200 0.61 7.99 -1.88
C LEU A 200 -0.21 7.16 -2.88
N MET A 201 -0.94 6.12 -2.41
CA MET A 201 -1.89 5.39 -3.27
C MET A 201 -3.00 6.29 -3.78
N TYR A 202 -3.59 7.12 -2.92
CA TYR A 202 -4.58 8.11 -3.30
C TYR A 202 -4.04 9.09 -4.34
N LEU A 203 -2.84 9.64 -4.11
CA LEU A 203 -2.19 10.58 -5.01
C LEU A 203 -1.97 9.96 -6.40
N LEU A 204 -1.38 8.77 -6.46
CA LEU A 204 -1.14 8.05 -7.71
C LEU A 204 -2.44 7.81 -8.49
N LEU A 205 -3.47 7.28 -7.82
CA LEU A 205 -4.79 7.07 -8.46
C LEU A 205 -5.42 8.37 -8.94
N HIS A 206 -5.30 9.45 -8.17
CA HIS A 206 -5.84 10.76 -8.55
C HIS A 206 -5.12 11.33 -9.77
N LEU A 207 -3.79 11.22 -9.84
CA LEU A 207 -3.01 11.63 -11.01
C LEU A 207 -3.41 10.83 -12.26
N GLY A 208 -3.68 9.54 -12.10
CA GLY A 208 -4.20 8.71 -13.18
C GLY A 208 -5.58 9.17 -13.68
N ASN A 209 -6.51 9.48 -12.77
CA ASN A 209 -7.81 10.04 -13.15
C ASN A 209 -7.67 11.40 -13.85
N MET A 210 -6.77 12.25 -13.35
CA MET A 210 -6.53 13.58 -13.91
C MET A 210 -6.09 13.52 -15.37
N GLN A 211 -5.22 12.58 -15.75
CA GLN A 211 -4.83 12.37 -17.15
C GLN A 211 -6.03 12.00 -18.05
N LEU A 212 -6.94 11.16 -17.54
CA LEU A 212 -8.15 10.77 -18.24
C LEU A 212 -9.13 11.94 -18.38
N GLU A 213 -9.28 12.76 -17.34
CA GLU A 213 -10.09 13.99 -17.38
C GLU A 213 -9.54 15.01 -18.38
N VAL A 214 -8.22 15.23 -18.41
CA VAL A 214 -7.57 16.17 -19.34
C VAL A 214 -7.71 15.76 -20.80
N SER A 215 -7.96 14.48 -21.09
CA SER A 215 -8.22 14.03 -22.47
C SER A 215 -9.44 14.75 -23.08
N PHE A 216 -10.42 15.16 -22.25
CA PHE A 216 -11.60 15.91 -22.71
C PHE A 216 -11.27 17.32 -23.22
N ASP A 217 -10.09 17.88 -22.90
CA ASP A 217 -9.66 19.17 -23.44
C ASP A 217 -9.51 19.13 -24.96
N GLN A 218 -9.33 17.93 -25.55
CA GLN A 218 -9.23 17.74 -26.99
C GLN A 218 -10.57 17.81 -27.73
N ILE A 219 -11.70 17.76 -27.00
CA ILE A 219 -13.05 17.70 -27.58
C ILE A 219 -13.48 19.08 -28.09
N HIS A 220 -13.19 20.15 -27.33
CA HIS A 220 -13.64 21.49 -27.66
C HIS A 220 -12.70 22.56 -27.07
N PRO A 221 -12.35 23.63 -27.81
CA PRO A 221 -11.47 24.70 -27.31
C PRO A 221 -11.91 25.31 -25.98
N ASN A 222 -13.21 25.60 -25.82
CA ASN A 222 -13.75 26.12 -24.55
C ASN A 222 -13.58 25.16 -23.36
N VAL A 223 -13.50 23.83 -23.59
CA VAL A 223 -13.20 22.87 -22.52
C VAL A 223 -11.73 23.02 -22.12
N ALA A 224 -10.83 23.10 -23.10
CA ALA A 224 -9.42 23.34 -22.86
C ALA A 224 -9.14 24.70 -22.17
N GLU A 225 -9.98 25.72 -22.40
CA GLU A 225 -9.82 27.03 -21.78
C GLU A 225 -10.45 27.09 -20.38
N LEU A 226 -11.69 26.63 -20.21
CA LEU A 226 -12.45 26.79 -18.97
C LEU A 226 -12.25 25.65 -17.97
N GLY A 227 -11.89 24.47 -18.45
CA GLY A 227 -11.91 23.22 -17.71
C GLY A 227 -13.23 22.47 -17.82
N LEU A 228 -13.16 21.13 -17.82
CA LEU A 228 -14.29 20.22 -18.03
C LEU A 228 -15.48 20.50 -17.10
N HIS A 229 -15.22 20.66 -15.80
CA HIS A 229 -16.28 20.83 -14.79
C HIS A 229 -17.00 22.16 -14.93
N ARG A 230 -16.25 23.25 -15.18
CA ARG A 230 -16.84 24.57 -15.40
C ARG A 230 -17.59 24.65 -16.72
N PHE A 231 -17.05 24.02 -17.75
CA PHE A 231 -17.71 23.95 -19.05
C PHE A 231 -19.09 23.28 -18.93
N TYR A 232 -19.20 22.12 -18.26
CA TYR A 232 -20.50 21.47 -18.03
C TYR A 232 -21.46 22.31 -17.18
N ALA A 233 -20.95 23.04 -16.19
CA ALA A 233 -21.78 23.91 -15.36
C ALA A 233 -22.34 25.10 -16.14
N ILE A 234 -21.63 25.62 -17.16
CA ILE A 234 -22.06 26.78 -17.95
C ILE A 234 -22.87 26.34 -19.18
N ALA A 235 -22.48 25.25 -19.83
CA ALA A 235 -23.03 24.80 -21.11
C ALA A 235 -24.40 24.08 -20.98
N HIS A 236 -25.11 24.30 -19.87
CA HIS A 236 -26.43 23.75 -19.56
C HIS A 236 -27.23 23.34 -20.83
N VAL A 237 -27.32 22.03 -21.08
CA VAL A 237 -28.40 21.39 -21.86
C VAL A 237 -28.20 21.15 -23.38
N LYS A 238 -27.03 21.34 -24.00
CA LYS A 238 -26.82 20.84 -25.39
C LYS A 238 -25.73 19.77 -25.53
N PRO A 239 -26.04 18.59 -26.13
CA PRO A 239 -25.01 17.61 -26.45
C PRO A 239 -24.01 18.21 -27.44
N LEU A 240 -22.71 17.99 -27.20
CA LEU A 240 -21.68 18.44 -28.13
C LEU A 240 -21.64 17.52 -29.33
N THR A 241 -21.86 18.09 -30.51
CA THR A 241 -21.58 17.49 -31.81
C THR A 241 -20.08 17.56 -32.05
N LEU A 242 -19.44 16.39 -32.18
CA LEU A 242 -18.00 16.28 -32.33
C LEU A 242 -17.60 16.10 -33.80
N ALA A 243 -16.78 17.05 -34.30
CA ALA A 243 -16.09 16.88 -35.56
C ALA A 243 -15.06 15.73 -35.48
N ASN A 244 -14.90 15.00 -36.59
CA ASN A 244 -14.01 13.82 -36.67
C ASN A 244 -12.58 14.09 -36.19
N ALA A 245 -12.00 15.27 -36.50
CA ALA A 245 -10.64 15.60 -36.10
C ALA A 245 -10.47 15.75 -34.58
N ALA A 246 -11.47 16.31 -33.88
CA ALA A 246 -11.44 16.46 -32.42
C ALA A 246 -11.62 15.09 -31.74
N LEU A 247 -12.47 14.23 -32.30
CA LEU A 247 -12.62 12.87 -31.83
C LEU A 247 -11.33 12.05 -31.95
N THR A 248 -10.61 12.13 -33.07
CA THR A 248 -9.33 11.42 -33.23
C THR A 248 -8.30 11.88 -32.20
N LYS A 249 -8.21 13.19 -31.94
CA LYS A 249 -7.32 13.75 -30.91
C LYS A 249 -7.70 13.28 -29.52
N PHE A 250 -8.99 13.30 -29.20
CA PHE A 250 -9.52 12.77 -27.94
C PHE A 250 -9.14 11.29 -27.77
N ASN A 251 -9.38 10.44 -28.77
CA ASN A 251 -9.07 9.02 -28.70
C ASN A 251 -7.58 8.75 -28.47
N LEU A 252 -6.70 9.49 -29.16
CA LEU A 252 -5.26 9.38 -28.96
C LEU A 252 -4.88 9.73 -27.51
N ALA A 253 -5.37 10.86 -27.01
CA ALA A 253 -5.11 11.30 -25.63
C ALA A 253 -5.69 10.32 -24.59
N TRP A 254 -6.91 9.84 -24.83
CA TRP A 254 -7.61 8.89 -23.98
C TRP A 254 -6.85 7.56 -23.87
N ASN A 255 -6.40 7.01 -25.00
CA ASN A 255 -5.63 5.75 -25.02
C ASN A 255 -4.30 5.87 -24.27
N VAL A 256 -3.61 7.01 -24.42
CA VAL A 256 -2.40 7.31 -23.63
C VAL A 256 -2.76 7.40 -22.14
N GLY A 257 -3.86 8.07 -21.81
CA GLY A 257 -4.37 8.18 -20.44
C GLY A 257 -4.69 6.82 -19.82
N VAL A 258 -5.40 5.93 -20.54
CA VAL A 258 -5.75 4.59 -20.08
C VAL A 258 -4.51 3.74 -19.85
N ARG A 259 -3.52 3.81 -20.75
CA ARG A 259 -2.23 3.11 -20.59
C ARG A 259 -1.50 3.57 -19.33
N ASN A 260 -1.40 4.89 -19.11
CA ASN A 260 -0.78 5.45 -17.91
C ASN A 260 -1.56 5.09 -16.64
N TYR A 261 -2.88 5.07 -16.71
CA TYR A 261 -3.75 4.67 -15.61
C TYR A 261 -3.58 3.20 -15.23
N HIS A 262 -3.51 2.29 -16.21
CA HIS A 262 -3.20 0.88 -15.95
C HIS A 262 -1.79 0.67 -15.39
N PHE A 263 -0.81 1.43 -15.88
CA PHE A 263 0.53 1.44 -15.30
C PHE A 263 0.50 1.81 -13.81
N ILE A 264 -0.20 2.90 -13.45
CA ILE A 264 -0.39 3.32 -12.06
C ILE A 264 -1.02 2.20 -11.22
N GLN A 265 -2.11 1.61 -11.72
CA GLN A 265 -2.81 0.55 -11.00
C GLN A 265 -1.93 -0.67 -10.74
N ARG A 266 -1.10 -1.05 -11.72
CA ARG A 266 -0.14 -2.15 -11.57
C ARG A 266 0.93 -1.83 -10.53
N GLU A 267 1.39 -0.59 -10.47
CA GLU A 267 2.40 -0.18 -9.49
C GLU A 267 1.86 -0.18 -8.05
N ILE A 268 0.60 0.23 -7.84
CA ILE A 268 -0.06 0.19 -6.53
C ILE A 268 -0.53 -1.22 -6.11
N ALA A 269 -0.79 -2.12 -7.08
CA ALA A 269 -1.42 -3.41 -6.81
C ALA A 269 -0.69 -4.25 -5.76
N ALA A 270 0.65 -4.32 -5.82
CA ALA A 270 1.40 -5.10 -4.83
C ALA A 270 1.30 -4.51 -3.42
N ALA A 271 1.32 -3.18 -3.29
CA ALA A 271 1.09 -2.54 -1.99
C ALA A 271 -0.32 -2.85 -1.48
N GLN A 272 -1.34 -2.80 -2.35
CA GLN A 272 -2.70 -3.17 -1.98
C GLN A 272 -2.83 -4.63 -1.55
N VAL A 273 -2.21 -5.58 -2.27
CA VAL A 273 -2.22 -7.01 -1.91
C VAL A 273 -1.60 -7.24 -0.54
N VAL A 274 -0.40 -6.70 -0.28
CA VAL A 274 0.24 -6.80 1.03
C VAL A 274 -0.67 -6.16 2.09
N GLY A 275 -1.23 -4.99 1.80
CA GLY A 275 -2.16 -4.31 2.71
C GLY A 275 -3.41 -5.12 3.03
N VAL A 276 -4.01 -5.83 2.06
CA VAL A 276 -5.17 -6.71 2.30
C VAL A 276 -4.80 -7.89 3.18
N LEU A 277 -3.61 -8.49 2.97
CA LEU A 277 -3.10 -9.54 3.85
C LEU A 277 -2.94 -9.03 5.28
N THR A 278 -2.36 -7.83 5.45
CA THR A 278 -2.20 -7.20 6.75
C THR A 278 -3.55 -6.88 7.41
N ALA A 279 -4.52 -6.34 6.66
CA ALA A 279 -5.86 -6.06 7.17
C ALA A 279 -6.57 -7.33 7.64
N SER A 280 -6.47 -8.41 6.85
CA SER A 280 -7.09 -9.70 7.16
C SER A 280 -6.59 -10.25 8.48
N VAL A 281 -5.28 -10.16 8.74
CA VAL A 281 -4.72 -10.60 10.03
C VAL A 281 -5.20 -9.68 11.16
N GLY A 282 -5.19 -8.37 10.97
CA GLY A 282 -5.63 -7.45 12.04
C GLY A 282 -7.10 -7.55 12.41
N LEU A 283 -7.96 -7.93 11.46
CA LEU A 283 -9.38 -8.17 11.72
C LEU A 283 -9.67 -9.55 12.31
N THR A 284 -8.88 -10.58 11.97
CA THR A 284 -9.14 -11.97 12.39
C THR A 284 -8.39 -12.38 13.67
N ALA A 285 -7.23 -11.79 13.97
CA ALA A 285 -6.45 -12.14 15.16
C ALA A 285 -7.23 -11.97 16.49
N PRO A 286 -8.00 -10.88 16.72
CA PRO A 286 -8.74 -10.72 17.97
C PRO A 286 -9.83 -11.79 18.13
N LEU A 287 -10.53 -12.12 17.05
CA LEU A 287 -11.55 -13.17 17.03
C LEU A 287 -10.92 -14.55 17.26
N GLY A 288 -9.79 -14.84 16.61
CA GLY A 288 -9.07 -16.10 16.79
C GLY A 288 -8.59 -16.32 18.23
N LEU A 289 -8.12 -15.26 18.90
CA LEU A 289 -7.70 -15.32 20.30
C LEU A 289 -8.87 -15.48 21.27
N LEU A 290 -10.00 -14.81 21.01
CA LEU A 290 -11.24 -15.01 21.77
C LEU A 290 -11.74 -16.46 21.70
N LEU A 291 -11.76 -17.03 20.49
CA LEU A 291 -12.25 -18.39 20.27
C LEU A 291 -11.36 -19.46 20.94
N ARG A 292 -10.07 -19.17 21.13
CA ARG A 292 -9.13 -20.07 21.83
C ARG A 292 -9.19 -19.96 23.35
N GLY A 293 -9.96 -19.03 23.91
CA GLY A 293 -10.03 -18.81 25.35
C GLY A 293 -8.69 -18.36 25.95
N TYR A 294 -7.89 -17.60 25.21
CA TYR A 294 -6.56 -17.19 25.66
C TYR A 294 -6.66 -16.35 26.94
N ALA A 295 -6.12 -16.87 28.05
CA ALA A 295 -6.05 -16.17 29.32
C ALA A 295 -4.87 -15.19 29.31
N PHE A 296 -5.15 -13.90 29.57
CA PHE A 296 -4.11 -12.89 29.69
C PHE A 296 -3.46 -12.96 31.07
N ASP A 297 -2.15 -12.71 31.12
CA ASP A 297 -1.47 -12.37 32.38
C ASP A 297 -2.21 -11.21 33.07
N GLU A 298 -2.54 -11.39 34.34
CA GLU A 298 -3.31 -10.43 35.15
C GLU A 298 -2.61 -9.08 35.26
N THR A 299 -1.26 -9.05 35.24
CA THR A 299 -0.46 -7.83 35.40
C THR A 299 -0.55 -6.89 34.19
N VAL A 300 -0.85 -7.43 33.01
CA VAL A 300 -0.92 -6.69 31.74
C VAL A 300 -2.25 -6.90 31.01
N HIS A 301 -3.28 -7.38 31.73
CA HIS A 301 -4.59 -7.70 31.17
C HIS A 301 -5.19 -6.56 30.35
N TRP A 302 -5.21 -5.34 30.89
CA TRP A 302 -5.75 -4.17 30.18
C TRP A 302 -4.94 -3.77 28.95
N ALA A 303 -3.61 -3.85 29.01
CA ALA A 303 -2.76 -3.58 27.85
C ALA A 303 -3.03 -4.60 26.73
N ASN A 304 -3.25 -5.86 27.09
CA ASN A 304 -3.61 -6.92 26.15
C ASN A 304 -5.00 -6.71 25.52
N VAL A 305 -5.99 -6.34 26.32
CA VAL A 305 -7.35 -6.03 25.84
C VAL A 305 -7.33 -4.85 24.87
N VAL A 306 -6.66 -3.75 25.23
CA VAL A 306 -6.53 -2.58 24.35
C VAL A 306 -5.77 -2.93 23.08
N ARG A 307 -4.66 -3.66 23.19
CA ARG A 307 -3.88 -4.11 22.04
C ARG A 307 -4.72 -4.94 21.07
N LEU A 308 -5.44 -5.94 21.56
CA LEU A 308 -6.18 -6.89 20.75
C LEU A 308 -7.49 -6.33 20.19
N PHE A 309 -8.29 -5.64 21.00
CA PHE A 309 -9.61 -5.19 20.53
C PHE A 309 -9.59 -3.80 19.95
N VAL A 310 -8.71 -2.91 20.43
CA VAL A 310 -8.66 -1.52 19.97
C VAL A 310 -7.60 -1.37 18.89
N VAL A 311 -6.35 -1.73 19.17
CA VAL A 311 -5.26 -1.45 18.23
C VAL A 311 -5.35 -2.32 16.98
N TRP A 312 -5.53 -3.63 17.12
CA TRP A 312 -5.63 -4.53 15.96
C TRP A 312 -6.88 -4.26 15.10
N LEU A 313 -8.04 -4.06 15.72
CA LEU A 313 -9.26 -3.72 14.99
C LEU A 313 -9.15 -2.35 14.31
N ALA A 314 -8.60 -1.33 14.98
CA ALA A 314 -8.38 -0.02 14.39
C ALA A 314 -7.37 -0.08 13.25
N ALA A 315 -6.26 -0.81 13.41
CA ALA A 315 -5.25 -0.97 12.37
C ALA A 315 -5.81 -1.72 11.15
N GLY A 316 -6.53 -2.83 11.38
CA GLY A 316 -7.20 -3.58 10.31
C GLY A 316 -8.24 -2.73 9.58
N SER A 317 -9.09 -2.02 10.32
CA SER A 317 -10.11 -1.13 9.74
C SER A 317 -9.49 0.03 8.97
N LEU A 318 -8.46 0.66 9.52
CA LEU A 318 -7.72 1.75 8.86
C LEU A 318 -7.03 1.26 7.59
N GLN A 319 -6.51 0.03 7.58
CA GLN A 319 -5.94 -0.60 6.39
C GLN A 319 -6.99 -0.86 5.31
N VAL A 320 -8.17 -1.39 5.68
CA VAL A 320 -9.31 -1.56 4.77
C VAL A 320 -9.70 -0.20 4.19
N LEU A 321 -9.94 0.81 5.04
CA LEU A 321 -10.31 2.15 4.59
C LEU A 321 -9.24 2.77 3.69
N GLY A 322 -7.96 2.64 4.06
CA GLY A 322 -6.83 3.19 3.32
C GLY A 322 -6.61 2.56 1.95
N ILE A 323 -7.06 1.32 1.73
CA ILE A 323 -6.99 0.62 0.43
C ILE A 323 -8.24 0.90 -0.41
N PHE A 324 -9.42 0.73 0.18
CA PHE A 324 -10.68 0.80 -0.57
C PHE A 324 -11.16 2.22 -0.80
N LEU A 325 -10.94 3.17 0.10
CA LEU A 325 -11.42 4.54 -0.08
C LEU A 325 -10.80 5.22 -1.32
N PRO A 326 -9.47 5.14 -1.57
CA PRO A 326 -8.89 5.64 -2.82
C PRO A 326 -9.45 4.95 -4.07
N ALA A 327 -9.66 3.63 -4.00
CA ALA A 327 -10.20 2.86 -5.11
C ALA A 327 -11.67 3.23 -5.40
N LEU A 328 -12.50 3.40 -4.37
CA LEU A 328 -13.88 3.86 -4.50
C LEU A 328 -13.95 5.26 -5.10
N HIS A 329 -13.11 6.19 -4.62
CA HIS A 329 -13.07 7.55 -5.15
C HIS A 329 -12.64 7.58 -6.62
N SER A 330 -11.64 6.79 -7.00
CA SER A 330 -11.23 6.68 -8.42
C SER A 330 -12.29 5.98 -9.27
N THR A 331 -13.02 5.00 -8.73
CA THR A 331 -14.17 4.39 -9.40
C THR A 331 -15.29 5.41 -9.64
N GLU A 332 -15.61 6.23 -8.64
CA GLU A 332 -16.58 7.32 -8.77
C GLU A 332 -16.14 8.32 -9.85
N ALA A 333 -14.86 8.70 -9.87
CA ALA A 333 -14.30 9.56 -10.91
C ALA A 333 -14.46 8.95 -12.31
N MET A 334 -14.18 7.65 -12.46
CA MET A 334 -14.42 6.92 -13.72
C MET A 334 -15.90 6.89 -14.10
N CYS A 335 -16.82 6.70 -13.16
CA CYS A 335 -18.25 6.77 -13.42
C CYS A 335 -18.68 8.17 -13.91
N ARG A 336 -18.15 9.24 -13.32
CA ARG A 336 -18.40 10.61 -13.79
C ARG A 336 -17.85 10.83 -15.20
N LEU A 337 -16.66 10.30 -15.50
CA LEU A 337 -16.09 10.37 -16.84
C LEU A 337 -16.91 9.60 -17.88
N ARG A 338 -17.44 8.42 -17.52
CA ARG A 338 -18.38 7.67 -18.37
C ARG A 338 -19.63 8.48 -18.66
N TRP A 339 -20.18 9.12 -17.64
CA TRP A 339 -21.35 9.98 -17.81
C TRP A 339 -21.04 11.17 -18.71
N ALA A 340 -19.89 11.85 -18.52
CA ALA A 340 -19.44 12.95 -19.34
C ALA A 340 -19.25 12.53 -20.81
N ALA A 341 -18.59 11.39 -21.04
CA ALA A 341 -18.45 10.76 -22.35
C ALA A 341 -19.82 10.46 -23.00
N GLY A 342 -20.80 10.00 -22.22
CA GLY A 342 -22.17 9.76 -22.70
C GLY A 342 -22.91 11.01 -23.19
N GLN A 343 -22.49 12.21 -22.77
CA GLN A 343 -23.05 13.48 -23.25
C GLN A 343 -22.46 13.94 -24.59
N VAL A 344 -21.43 13.25 -25.08
CA VAL A 344 -20.77 13.55 -26.35
C VAL A 344 -21.47 12.76 -27.44
N VAL A 345 -22.09 13.46 -28.40
CA VAL A 345 -22.78 12.82 -29.53
C VAL A 345 -21.86 12.96 -30.75
N PRO A 346 -21.22 11.87 -31.21
CA PRO A 346 -20.41 11.94 -32.41
C PRO A 346 -21.29 12.20 -33.63
N ASP A 347 -20.79 13.01 -34.57
CA ASP A 347 -21.49 13.30 -35.83
C ASP A 347 -21.69 12.04 -36.69
N ASN A 348 -20.87 10.99 -36.45
CA ASN A 348 -20.98 9.68 -37.07
C ASN A 348 -21.25 8.58 -36.02
N PRO A 349 -22.34 7.80 -36.13
CA PRO A 349 -22.69 6.74 -35.17
C PRO A 349 -21.67 5.59 -35.10
N MET A 350 -20.87 5.35 -36.15
CA MET A 350 -19.79 4.34 -36.14
C MET A 350 -18.71 4.65 -35.08
N HIS A 351 -18.59 5.92 -34.68
CA HIS A 351 -17.62 6.37 -33.70
C HIS A 351 -18.06 6.17 -32.23
N ARG A 352 -19.27 5.62 -31.98
CA ARG A 352 -19.69 5.25 -30.61
C ARG A 352 -18.83 4.15 -29.99
N VAL A 353 -18.19 3.31 -30.80
CA VAL A 353 -17.36 2.18 -30.36
C VAL A 353 -16.16 2.63 -29.51
N PHE A 354 -15.70 3.87 -29.64
CA PHE A 354 -14.54 4.36 -28.88
C PHE A 354 -14.85 4.67 -27.40
N PHE A 355 -16.11 4.92 -27.06
CA PHE A 355 -16.51 5.18 -25.66
C PHE A 355 -16.71 3.90 -24.83
N THR A 356 -16.70 2.71 -25.43
CA THR A 356 -16.88 1.44 -24.70
C THR A 356 -15.65 1.08 -23.85
N GLN A 357 -14.44 1.51 -24.25
CA GLN A 357 -13.21 1.27 -23.48
C GLN A 357 -13.21 1.97 -22.11
N ILE A 358 -14.01 3.01 -21.94
CA ILE A 358 -14.20 3.70 -20.65
C ILE A 358 -14.88 2.77 -19.62
N TYR A 359 -15.62 1.76 -20.08
CA TYR A 359 -16.42 0.86 -19.23
C TYR A 359 -15.60 -0.23 -18.54
N ASP A 360 -14.37 -0.52 -18.99
CA ASP A 360 -13.54 -1.61 -18.43
C ASP A 360 -12.51 -1.14 -17.39
N ALA A 361 -12.19 0.16 -17.36
CA ALA A 361 -11.06 0.70 -16.61
C ALA A 361 -11.31 1.03 -15.12
N SER A 362 -12.30 0.43 -14.43
CA SER A 362 -12.51 0.77 -13.01
C SER A 362 -11.41 0.16 -12.12
N PRO A 363 -10.88 0.87 -11.11
CA PRO A 363 -9.86 0.31 -10.22
C PRO A 363 -10.38 -0.82 -9.35
N LEU A 364 -11.68 -0.89 -9.10
CA LEU A 364 -12.26 -2.05 -8.41
C LEU A 364 -12.33 -3.26 -9.33
N THR A 365 -12.72 -3.11 -10.61
CA THR A 365 -12.63 -4.21 -11.59
C THR A 365 -11.20 -4.61 -11.85
N CYS A 366 -10.25 -3.68 -11.95
CA CYS A 366 -8.84 -4.00 -12.10
C CYS A 366 -8.29 -4.65 -10.84
N PHE A 367 -8.58 -4.15 -9.63
CA PHE A 367 -8.19 -4.79 -8.37
C PHE A 367 -8.73 -6.22 -8.31
N VAL A 368 -10.02 -6.42 -8.60
CA VAL A 368 -10.64 -7.74 -8.70
C VAL A 368 -9.97 -8.57 -9.80
N ALA A 369 -9.64 -8.00 -10.94
CA ALA A 369 -8.93 -8.64 -12.06
C ALA A 369 -7.40 -8.71 -11.89
N TRP A 370 -6.84 -8.23 -10.78
CA TRP A 370 -5.46 -8.49 -10.38
C TRP A 370 -5.45 -9.52 -9.26
N VAL A 371 -6.39 -9.45 -8.33
CA VAL A 371 -6.55 -10.41 -7.23
C VAL A 371 -7.09 -11.76 -7.71
N LEU A 372 -8.06 -11.79 -8.64
CA LEU A 372 -8.66 -13.03 -9.17
C LEU A 372 -7.78 -13.75 -10.21
N PRO A 373 -7.17 -13.09 -11.21
CA PRO A 373 -6.40 -13.74 -12.27
C PRO A 373 -4.95 -13.99 -11.89
N ALA A 374 -4.36 -13.20 -10.97
CA ALA A 374 -3.02 -13.47 -10.44
C ALA A 374 -2.98 -14.67 -9.49
N SER A 375 -4.07 -15.44 -9.35
CA SER A 375 -4.10 -16.86 -9.75
C SER A 375 -5.10 -17.64 -8.90
N ARG A 376 -5.74 -18.67 -9.45
CA ARG A 376 -6.31 -19.75 -8.63
C ARG A 376 -5.36 -20.12 -7.48
N PRO A 377 -4.03 -20.21 -7.66
CA PRO A 377 -3.05 -20.35 -6.57
C PRO A 377 -2.94 -19.21 -5.54
N THR A 378 -3.13 -17.93 -5.88
CA THR A 378 -3.01 -16.79 -4.94
C THR A 378 -4.34 -16.54 -4.24
N ALA A 379 -5.45 -16.76 -4.94
CA ALA A 379 -6.77 -16.89 -4.34
C ALA A 379 -6.87 -18.18 -3.50
N LEU A 380 -6.28 -19.31 -3.93
CA LEU A 380 -6.11 -20.53 -3.11
C LEU A 380 -5.09 -20.33 -2.01
N ALA A 381 -4.09 -19.47 -2.15
CA ALA A 381 -3.15 -19.15 -1.07
C ALA A 381 -3.80 -18.17 -0.10
N LEU A 382 -4.65 -17.25 -0.55
CA LEU A 382 -5.48 -16.39 0.30
C LEU A 382 -6.56 -17.23 0.98
N VAL A 383 -7.20 -18.16 0.26
CA VAL A 383 -8.16 -19.15 0.79
C VAL A 383 -7.44 -20.27 1.55
N ALA A 384 -6.14 -20.50 1.40
CA ALA A 384 -5.35 -21.40 2.24
C ALA A 384 -4.60 -20.65 3.34
N LEU A 385 -4.52 -19.32 3.32
CA LEU A 385 -4.07 -18.50 4.44
C LEU A 385 -5.25 -18.14 5.33
N VAL A 386 -6.42 -17.85 4.76
CA VAL A 386 -7.69 -17.60 5.45
C VAL A 386 -8.37 -18.93 5.76
N GLY A 387 -8.51 -19.80 4.77
CA GLY A 387 -9.05 -21.14 4.99
C GLY A 387 -8.02 -22.08 5.60
N GLY A 388 -6.70 -21.93 5.41
CA GLY A 388 -5.70 -22.67 6.19
C GLY A 388 -5.24 -21.98 7.47
N SER A 389 -5.74 -20.78 7.78
CA SER A 389 -5.89 -20.37 9.18
C SER A 389 -7.15 -20.98 9.80
N LEU A 390 -8.16 -21.39 9.01
CA LEU A 390 -9.32 -22.20 9.45
C LEU A 390 -9.08 -23.73 9.39
N VAL A 391 -8.11 -24.25 8.62
CA VAL A 391 -7.80 -25.70 8.52
C VAL A 391 -7.24 -26.21 9.85
N PRO A 392 -6.38 -25.50 10.60
CA PRO A 392 -6.09 -25.85 11.97
C PRO A 392 -7.36 -25.91 12.83
N PHE A 393 -8.36 -25.05 12.62
CA PHE A 393 -9.63 -25.11 13.36
C PHE A 393 -10.45 -26.36 13.00
N LEU A 394 -10.60 -26.68 11.71
CA LEU A 394 -11.36 -27.86 11.26
C LEU A 394 -10.60 -29.18 11.48
N TYR A 395 -9.26 -29.16 11.42
CA TYR A 395 -8.41 -30.32 11.62
C TYR A 395 -8.15 -30.59 13.11
N LEU A 396 -8.09 -29.55 13.97
CA LEU A 396 -8.07 -29.72 15.43
C LEU A 396 -9.43 -30.19 15.98
N ASP A 397 -10.55 -29.70 15.45
CA ASP A 397 -11.89 -30.19 15.83
C ASP A 397 -12.18 -31.61 15.33
N CYS A 398 -11.75 -31.99 14.12
CA CYS A 398 -12.12 -33.29 13.53
C CYS A 398 -11.09 -34.42 13.74
N TYR A 399 -9.79 -34.12 13.90
CA TYR A 399 -8.73 -35.14 13.98
C TYR A 399 -7.58 -34.82 14.98
N GLY A 400 -7.49 -33.59 15.49
CA GLY A 400 -6.33 -33.11 16.24
C GLY A 400 -6.22 -33.60 17.68
N VAL A 401 -7.31 -34.16 18.24
CA VAL A 401 -7.24 -34.83 19.55
C VAL A 401 -6.40 -36.12 19.46
N ARG A 402 -6.16 -36.73 18.29
CA ARG A 402 -5.35 -37.97 18.21
C ARG A 402 -3.91 -37.78 17.71
N LEU A 403 -3.63 -36.82 16.83
CA LEU A 403 -2.28 -36.65 16.30
C LEU A 403 -1.38 -35.80 17.21
N VAL A 404 -1.96 -34.79 17.89
CA VAL A 404 -1.24 -34.00 18.91
C VAL A 404 -1.01 -34.86 20.15
N ASP A 405 -1.95 -35.72 20.54
CA ASP A 405 -1.73 -36.67 21.63
C ASP A 405 -0.63 -37.69 21.27
N VAL A 406 -0.65 -38.28 20.07
CA VAL A 406 0.39 -39.25 19.65
C VAL A 406 1.78 -38.60 19.46
N LEU A 407 1.86 -37.38 18.91
CA LEU A 407 3.14 -36.68 18.75
C LEU A 407 3.63 -36.04 20.05
N SER A 408 2.73 -35.58 20.92
CA SER A 408 3.10 -35.09 22.26
C SER A 408 3.49 -36.25 23.16
N ASP A 409 2.84 -37.42 23.09
CA ASP A 409 3.23 -38.61 23.84
C ASP A 409 4.59 -39.14 23.38
N HIS A 410 4.87 -39.11 22.08
CA HIS A 410 6.18 -39.52 21.56
C HIS A 410 7.29 -38.50 21.87
N ALA A 411 6.98 -37.20 21.81
CA ALA A 411 7.91 -36.11 22.15
C ALA A 411 8.12 -35.96 23.67
N LEU A 412 7.10 -36.21 24.51
CA LEU A 412 7.17 -36.27 25.97
C LEU A 412 7.88 -37.55 26.43
N ALA A 413 7.70 -38.67 25.74
CA ALA A 413 8.47 -39.89 26.01
C ALA A 413 9.96 -39.71 25.67
N THR A 414 10.31 -38.96 24.62
CA THR A 414 11.71 -38.66 24.30
C THR A 414 12.29 -37.54 25.19
N ALA A 415 11.56 -36.45 25.42
CA ALA A 415 12.00 -35.35 26.28
C ALA A 415 12.05 -35.75 27.77
N GLY A 416 11.16 -36.64 28.23
CA GLY A 416 11.20 -37.21 29.58
C GLY A 416 12.35 -38.22 29.76
N ALA A 417 12.82 -38.84 28.69
CA ALA A 417 13.95 -39.77 28.72
C ALA A 417 15.33 -39.08 28.60
N THR A 418 15.42 -37.92 27.92
CA THR A 418 16.71 -37.24 27.67
C THR A 418 16.83 -35.85 28.31
N GLY A 419 15.74 -35.28 28.82
CA GLY A 419 15.70 -33.91 29.37
C GLY A 419 15.88 -32.80 28.33
N ASP A 420 15.86 -33.12 27.03
CA ASP A 420 16.22 -32.16 25.96
C ASP A 420 14.98 -31.78 25.12
N THR A 421 14.59 -30.50 25.18
CA THR A 421 13.43 -29.93 24.45
C THR A 421 13.78 -29.46 23.03
N ALA A 422 15.05 -29.57 22.63
CA ALA A 422 15.54 -29.21 21.29
C ALA A 422 14.76 -29.86 20.10
N PRO A 423 14.19 -31.08 20.17
CA PRO A 423 13.46 -31.67 19.05
C PRO A 423 12.18 -30.92 18.67
N LEU A 424 11.45 -30.41 19.67
CA LEU A 424 10.21 -29.62 19.47
C LEU A 424 10.50 -28.25 18.84
N ALA A 425 11.57 -27.58 19.31
CA ALA A 425 12.04 -26.33 18.75
C ALA A 425 12.53 -26.49 17.29
N ARG A 426 13.20 -27.61 16.98
CA ARG A 426 13.66 -27.92 15.62
C ARG A 426 12.48 -28.20 14.68
N LEU A 427 11.44 -28.89 15.12
CA LEU A 427 10.24 -29.15 14.30
C LEU A 427 9.49 -27.86 13.99
N ALA A 428 9.31 -26.97 14.98
CA ALA A 428 8.71 -25.65 14.78
C ALA A 428 9.56 -24.76 13.84
N ALA A 429 10.89 -24.78 13.98
CA ALA A 429 11.81 -24.06 13.10
C ALA A 429 11.79 -24.58 11.66
N VAL A 430 11.74 -25.90 11.46
CA VAL A 430 11.64 -26.51 10.12
C VAL A 430 10.31 -26.15 9.46
N THR A 431 9.21 -26.15 10.21
CA THR A 431 7.88 -25.82 9.68
C THR A 431 7.77 -24.31 9.34
N GLY A 432 8.35 -23.44 10.18
CA GLY A 432 8.45 -22.01 9.90
C GLY A 432 9.36 -21.68 8.71
N PHE A 433 10.51 -22.36 8.60
CA PHE A 433 11.44 -22.22 7.48
C PHE A 433 10.83 -22.68 6.15
N MET A 434 10.09 -23.81 6.14
CA MET A 434 9.38 -24.27 4.94
C MET A 434 8.27 -23.31 4.53
N THR A 435 7.57 -22.71 5.48
CA THR A 435 6.54 -21.69 5.20
C THR A 435 7.17 -20.42 4.60
N LEU A 436 8.31 -19.96 5.13
CA LEU A 436 9.07 -18.84 4.58
C LEU A 436 9.60 -19.13 3.16
N LEU A 437 10.11 -20.34 2.92
CA LEU A 437 10.57 -20.77 1.59
C LEU A 437 9.42 -20.82 0.58
N LEU A 438 8.22 -21.26 0.98
CA LEU A 438 7.04 -21.24 0.11
C LEU A 438 6.58 -19.81 -0.20
N LEU A 439 6.67 -18.88 0.75
CA LEU A 439 6.39 -17.45 0.54
C LEU A 439 7.41 -16.80 -0.40
N LEU A 440 8.70 -17.09 -0.22
CA LEU A 440 9.77 -16.59 -1.09
C LEU A 440 9.71 -17.21 -2.50
N TYR A 441 9.34 -18.49 -2.61
CA TYR A 441 9.09 -19.15 -3.89
C TYR A 441 7.89 -18.55 -4.61
N GLY A 442 6.77 -18.32 -3.89
CA GLY A 442 5.60 -17.63 -4.43
C GLY A 442 5.93 -16.21 -4.92
N TYR A 443 6.72 -15.46 -4.15
CA TYR A 443 7.22 -14.14 -4.55
C TYR A 443 8.10 -14.22 -5.81
N SER A 444 9.04 -15.17 -5.87
CA SER A 444 9.90 -15.41 -7.04
C SER A 444 9.10 -15.75 -8.29
N LEU A 445 8.06 -16.58 -8.16
CA LEU A 445 7.18 -16.99 -9.26
C LEU A 445 6.36 -15.81 -9.81
N VAL A 446 5.88 -14.92 -8.93
CA VAL A 446 5.22 -13.67 -9.31
C VAL A 446 6.20 -12.74 -10.03
N MET A 447 7.41 -12.60 -9.52
CA MET A 447 8.44 -11.75 -10.16
C MET A 447 8.89 -12.29 -11.52
N HIS A 448 8.98 -13.61 -11.68
CA HIS A 448 9.32 -14.24 -12.95
C HIS A 448 8.19 -14.06 -13.99
N ARG A 449 6.93 -14.23 -13.58
CA ARG A 449 5.76 -13.94 -14.43
C ARG A 449 5.69 -12.47 -14.87
N VAL A 450 6.06 -11.55 -13.97
CA VAL A 450 6.15 -10.12 -14.28
C VAL A 450 7.28 -9.83 -15.28
N ALA A 451 8.38 -10.56 -15.21
CA ALA A 451 9.48 -10.46 -16.17
C ALA A 451 9.09 -11.01 -17.55
N ASP A 452 8.46 -12.19 -17.61
CA ASP A 452 7.99 -12.79 -18.86
C ASP A 452 6.95 -11.91 -19.56
N TRP A 453 6.02 -11.34 -18.80
CA TRP A 453 5.04 -10.41 -19.36
C TRP A 453 5.68 -9.11 -19.87
N ARG A 454 6.75 -8.60 -19.21
CA ARG A 454 7.51 -7.45 -19.71
C ARG A 454 8.28 -7.77 -21.00
N ALA A 455 8.77 -9.00 -21.16
CA ALA A 455 9.39 -9.45 -22.40
C ALA A 455 8.37 -9.49 -23.54
N GLN A 456 7.16 -10.01 -23.29
CA GLN A 456 6.06 -10.03 -24.26
C GLN A 456 5.57 -8.62 -24.63
N GLU A 457 5.50 -7.71 -23.66
CA GLU A 457 5.13 -6.30 -23.91
C GLU A 457 6.21 -5.57 -24.74
N ALA A 458 7.49 -5.89 -24.54
CA ALA A 458 8.57 -5.34 -25.36
C ALA A 458 8.54 -5.84 -26.80
N GLU A 459 8.22 -7.12 -27.02
CA GLU A 459 8.05 -7.72 -28.36
C GLU A 459 6.83 -7.15 -29.10
N ALA A 460 5.71 -6.94 -28.40
CA ALA A 460 4.51 -6.35 -29.00
C ALA A 460 4.71 -4.89 -29.44
N VAL A 461 5.53 -4.11 -28.70
CA VAL A 461 5.86 -2.73 -29.07
C VAL A 461 6.81 -2.66 -30.28
N THR A 462 7.65 -3.67 -30.49
CA THR A 462 8.50 -3.73 -31.69
C THR A 462 7.73 -4.12 -32.96
N ASP A 463 6.69 -4.94 -32.84
CA ASP A 463 5.87 -5.35 -33.99
C ASP A 463 4.92 -4.24 -34.47
N ASP A 464 4.40 -3.40 -33.57
CA ASP A 464 3.53 -2.26 -33.93
C ASP A 464 4.28 -1.11 -34.64
N VAL A 465 5.62 -1.07 -34.58
CA VAL A 465 6.46 -0.06 -35.26
C VAL A 465 6.83 -0.51 -36.69
N ALA A 466 6.59 -1.76 -37.05
CA ALA A 466 6.96 -2.35 -38.34
C ALA A 466 5.85 -2.32 -39.41
N VAL A 467 4.85 -1.43 -39.29
CA VAL A 467 3.91 -1.18 -40.40
C VAL A 467 4.61 -0.31 -41.46
N PRO A 468 4.79 -0.78 -42.70
CA PRO A 468 5.47 0.00 -43.73
C PRO A 468 4.62 1.23 -44.10
N MET A 469 5.19 2.42 -43.97
CA MET A 469 4.68 3.64 -44.61
C MET A 469 4.88 3.56 -46.14
N GLU A 470 4.17 2.68 -46.83
CA GLU A 470 4.18 2.62 -48.32
C GLU A 470 2.82 3.00 -48.96
N GLY A 471 1.88 3.56 -48.18
CA GLY A 471 0.51 3.82 -48.67
C GLY A 471 -0.02 5.25 -48.52
N LEU A 472 0.82 6.25 -48.20
CA LEU A 472 0.38 7.65 -48.03
C LEU A 472 1.40 8.64 -48.62
N LEU A 473 1.53 8.64 -49.95
CA LEU A 473 1.98 9.77 -50.76
C LEU A 473 1.10 9.89 -51.99
#